data_AF-A0A511YMV4-F1
#
_entry.id   AF-A0A511YMV4-F1
#
_cell.length_a   1.000
_cell.length_b   1.000
_cell.length_c   1.000
_cell.angle_alpha   90.00
_cell.angle_beta   90.00
_cell.angle_gamma   90.00
#
_symmetry.space_group_name_H-M   'P 1'
#
loop_
_entity.id
_entity.type
_entity.pdbx_description
1 polymer ?
#
loop_
_entity_poly.entity_id
_entity_poly.type
_entity_poly.pdbx_seq_one_letter_code
_entity_poly.pdbx_strand_id
1 'polypeptide(L)'
;MSVRGSFYFRITSAGNLIGEYFNNYGNICLSESANRTDSGSGFAGTYMTSWIERQNSALISRLTIESISENMFTLVWADLNNEIIFRGKASLLEENIIYGYYSGRQFIQEH
;
A
#
# COMPACT_ATOMS: atom_id res chain seq x y z
N MET A 1 6.95 -7.07 -16.84
CA MET A 1 7.14 -5.59 -16.85
C MET A 1 6.99 -5.05 -15.42
N SER A 2 7.53 -3.86 -15.10
CA SER A 2 7.40 -3.29 -13.74
C SER A 2 6.12 -2.45 -13.59
N VAL A 3 5.32 -2.70 -12.55
CA VAL A 3 4.25 -1.78 -12.15
C VAL A 3 4.87 -0.58 -11.48
N ARG A 4 4.34 0.60 -11.79
CA ARG A 4 4.64 1.84 -11.10
C ARG A 4 3.33 2.57 -10.87
N GLY A 5 3.20 3.17 -9.71
CA GLY A 5 1.98 3.85 -9.34
C GLY A 5 2.19 4.87 -8.24
N SER A 6 1.12 5.61 -7.98
CA SER A 6 1.00 6.51 -6.84
C SER A 6 -0.15 6.06 -5.96
N PHE A 7 -0.12 6.44 -4.70
CA PHE A 7 -1.16 6.13 -3.74
C PHE A 7 -1.29 7.25 -2.72
N TYR A 8 -2.40 7.28 -2.02
CA TYR A 8 -2.48 7.90 -0.71
C TYR A 8 -3.12 6.94 0.29
N PHE A 9 -2.75 7.06 1.55
CA PHE A 9 -3.43 6.40 2.66
C PHE A 9 -3.86 7.42 3.68
N ARG A 10 -5.09 7.29 4.13
CA ARG A 10 -5.62 7.97 5.30
C ARG A 10 -5.70 6.99 6.47
N ILE A 11 -5.16 7.38 7.61
CA ILE A 11 -5.32 6.61 8.85
C ILE A 11 -6.67 6.92 9.51
N THR A 12 -7.34 5.88 9.98
CA THR A 12 -8.60 5.96 10.70
C THR A 12 -8.37 6.06 12.21
N SER A 13 -9.39 6.44 12.97
CA SER A 13 -9.33 6.46 14.45
C SER A 13 -9.06 5.08 15.06
N ALA A 14 -9.37 4.00 14.36
CA ALA A 14 -9.08 2.63 14.76
C ALA A 14 -7.64 2.17 14.42
N GLY A 15 -6.83 3.03 13.78
CA GLY A 15 -5.48 2.70 13.35
C GLY A 15 -5.38 1.96 12.01
N ASN A 16 -6.51 1.66 11.36
CA ASN A 16 -6.55 1.09 10.01
C ASN A 16 -6.28 2.14 8.94
N LEU A 17 -5.88 1.71 7.74
CA LEU A 17 -5.65 2.56 6.58
C LEU A 17 -6.76 2.35 5.55
N ILE A 18 -7.22 3.45 4.96
CA ILE A 18 -8.06 3.46 3.76
C ILE A 18 -7.35 4.35 2.75
N GLY A 19 -7.18 3.86 1.54
CA GLY A 19 -6.46 4.58 0.51
C GLY A 19 -6.99 4.33 -0.88
N GLU A 20 -6.45 5.10 -1.81
CA GLU A 20 -6.62 4.85 -3.22
C GLU A 20 -5.24 4.83 -3.89
N TYR A 21 -5.16 4.05 -4.96
CA TYR A 21 -3.95 3.92 -5.75
C TYR A 21 -4.27 4.00 -7.24
N PHE A 22 -3.25 4.39 -7.97
CA PHE A 22 -3.25 4.49 -9.42
C PHE A 22 -1.99 3.83 -9.95
N ASN A 23 -2.11 3.01 -11.00
CA ASN A 23 -0.96 2.38 -11.65
C ASN A 23 -0.92 2.65 -13.15
N ASN A 24 0.25 2.39 -13.73
CA ASN A 24 0.52 2.57 -15.16
C ASN A 24 -0.21 1.58 -16.09
N TYR A 25 -1.06 0.69 -15.56
CA TYR A 25 -1.77 -0.35 -16.32
C TYR A 25 -3.29 -0.24 -16.28
N GLY A 26 -3.86 0.83 -15.70
CA GLY A 26 -5.31 0.91 -15.48
C GLY A 26 -6.00 2.17 -16.00
N ASN A 27 -5.33 3.33 -16.04
CA ASN A 27 -5.98 4.64 -16.16
C ASN A 27 -7.23 4.79 -15.25
N ILE A 28 -7.31 4.03 -14.16
CA ILE A 28 -8.39 4.03 -13.18
C ILE A 28 -7.78 4.14 -11.78
N CYS A 29 -8.48 4.86 -10.91
CA CYS A 29 -8.18 4.90 -9.49
C CYS A 29 -8.90 3.73 -8.82
N LEU A 30 -8.19 2.97 -7.98
CA LEU A 30 -8.71 1.82 -7.26
C LEU A 30 -8.52 2.01 -5.76
N SER A 31 -9.37 1.39 -4.95
CA SER A 31 -9.31 1.50 -3.49
C SER A 31 -8.51 0.35 -2.87
N GLU A 32 -7.82 0.66 -1.78
CA GLU A 32 -7.11 -0.30 -0.93
C GLU A 32 -7.55 -0.09 0.53
N SER A 33 -7.68 -1.19 1.27
CA SER A 33 -7.98 -1.16 2.70
C SER A 33 -6.98 -2.02 3.46
N ALA A 34 -6.40 -1.47 4.53
CA ALA A 34 -5.40 -2.15 5.33
C ALA A 34 -5.78 -2.13 6.82
N ASN A 35 -5.93 -3.33 7.39
CA ASN A 35 -6.22 -3.50 8.81
C ASN A 35 -4.92 -3.63 9.58
N ARG A 36 -4.74 -2.81 10.62
CA ARG A 36 -3.55 -2.90 11.47
C ARG A 36 -3.54 -4.23 12.22
N THR A 37 -2.38 -4.85 12.30
CA THR A 37 -2.16 -6.15 12.96
C THR A 37 -1.30 -6.06 14.21
N ASP A 38 -0.65 -4.92 14.44
CA ASP A 38 0.14 -4.64 15.64
C ASP A 38 -0.54 -3.62 16.56
N SER A 39 0.05 -3.38 17.74
CA SER A 39 -0.44 -2.41 18.72
C SER A 39 0.13 -1.00 18.53
N GLY A 40 0.62 -0.67 17.32
CA GLY A 40 1.27 0.62 17.05
C GLY A 40 0.30 1.80 16.95
N SER A 41 0.86 3.01 16.90
CA SER A 41 0.13 4.26 16.62
C SER A 41 0.71 4.97 15.39
N GLY A 42 -0.05 5.89 14.79
CA GLY A 42 0.35 6.55 13.54
C GLY A 42 0.45 5.57 12.36
N PHE A 43 1.23 5.93 11.34
CA PHE A 43 1.37 5.13 10.11
C PHE A 43 2.36 3.97 10.20
N ALA A 44 3.36 4.05 11.08
CA ALA A 44 4.38 3.00 11.16
C ALA A 44 3.81 1.72 11.80
N GLY A 45 4.00 0.58 11.15
CA GLY A 45 3.50 -0.70 11.65
C GLY A 45 3.20 -1.69 10.53
N THR A 46 2.56 -2.78 10.94
CA THR A 46 2.21 -3.91 10.07
C THR A 46 0.71 -4.01 9.88
N TYR A 47 0.30 -4.17 8.63
CA TYR A 47 -1.09 -4.22 8.21
C TYR A 47 -1.34 -5.44 7.33
N MET A 48 -2.55 -5.99 7.45
CA MET A 48 -3.12 -6.89 6.45
C MET A 48 -3.90 -6.04 5.46
N THR A 49 -3.44 -5.98 4.21
CA THR A 49 -4.04 -5.13 3.18
C THR A 49 -4.70 -5.95 2.10
N SER A 50 -5.74 -5.37 1.48
CA SER A 50 -6.40 -5.94 0.32
C SER A 50 -6.73 -4.88 -0.73
N TRP A 51 -6.55 -5.26 -1.99
CA TRP A 51 -6.95 -4.48 -3.16
C TRP A 51 -7.53 -5.38 -4.24
N ILE A 52 -8.29 -4.78 -5.15
CA ILE A 52 -8.89 -5.48 -6.28
C ILE A 52 -7.93 -5.42 -7.47
N GLU A 53 -7.55 -6.57 -8.01
CA GLU A 53 -6.88 -6.64 -9.32
C GLU A 53 -7.88 -6.84 -10.46
N ARG A 54 -7.37 -6.76 -11.71
CA ARG A 54 -8.17 -7.04 -12.91
C ARG A 54 -8.92 -8.37 -12.74
N GLN A 55 -10.18 -8.41 -13.19
CA GLN A 55 -11.12 -9.54 -13.03
C GLN A 55 -11.74 -9.70 -11.63
N ASN A 56 -11.84 -8.63 -10.83
CA ASN A 56 -12.54 -8.61 -9.53
C ASN A 56 -11.99 -9.57 -8.47
N SER A 57 -10.76 -10.06 -8.64
CA SER A 57 -10.12 -10.87 -7.61
C SER A 57 -9.47 -9.96 -6.57
N ALA A 58 -9.87 -10.10 -5.31
CA ALA A 58 -9.23 -9.43 -4.20
C ALA A 58 -7.89 -10.13 -3.89
N LEU A 59 -6.79 -9.39 -3.97
CA LEU A 59 -5.50 -9.83 -3.45
C LEU A 59 -5.38 -9.42 -1.99
N ILE A 60 -4.82 -10.32 -1.19
CA ILE A 60 -4.49 -10.09 0.21
C ILE A 60 -2.97 -10.12 0.32
N SER A 61 -2.40 -9.13 1.01
CA SER A 61 -0.96 -9.05 1.23
C SER A 61 -0.65 -8.42 2.59
N ARG A 62 0.61 -8.51 3.01
CA ARG A 62 1.12 -7.82 4.18
C ARG A 62 1.76 -6.51 3.76
N LEU A 63 1.30 -5.41 4.35
CA LEU A 63 1.88 -4.09 4.22
C LEU A 63 2.68 -3.76 5.48
N THR A 64 3.96 -3.45 5.32
CA THR A 64 4.82 -2.93 6.38
C THR A 64 5.16 -1.48 6.09
N ILE A 65 4.94 -0.59 7.04
CA ILE A 65 5.27 0.83 6.94
C ILE A 65 6.30 1.17 8.02
N GLU A 66 7.41 1.77 7.62
CA GLU A 66 8.48 2.22 8.51
C GLU A 66 8.66 3.73 8.36
N SER A 67 8.89 4.43 9.47
CA SER A 67 9.25 5.85 9.46
C SER A 67 10.75 6.00 9.21
N ILE A 68 11.11 6.80 8.20
CA ILE A 68 12.49 7.20 7.91
C ILE A 68 12.81 8.51 8.66
N SER A 69 11.82 9.40 8.72
CA SER A 69 11.82 10.64 9.48
C SER A 69 10.38 11.02 9.83
N GLU A 70 10.18 12.12 10.56
CA GLU A 70 8.85 12.59 11.01
C GLU A 70 7.80 12.62 9.88
N ASN A 71 8.23 12.99 8.66
CA ASN A 71 7.34 13.17 7.52
C ASN A 71 7.59 12.21 6.36
N MET A 72 8.45 11.19 6.52
CA MET A 72 8.83 10.29 5.43
C MET A 72 8.72 8.82 5.84
N PHE A 73 8.15 8.01 4.96
CA PHE A 73 7.86 6.60 5.20
C PHE A 73 8.36 5.72 4.06
N THR A 74 8.82 4.52 4.40
CA THR A 74 9.01 3.40 3.48
C THR A 74 7.88 2.41 3.64
N LEU A 75 7.38 1.91 2.51
CA LEU A 75 6.29 0.94 2.46
C LEU A 75 6.75 -0.30 1.70
N VAL A 76 6.42 -1.46 2.22
CA VAL A 76 6.71 -2.76 1.60
C VAL A 76 5.45 -3.59 1.59
N TRP A 77 5.01 -3.98 0.40
CA TRP A 77 3.94 -4.96 0.22
C TRP A 77 4.58 -6.31 -0.08
N ALA A 78 4.25 -7.31 0.72
CA ALA A 78 4.70 -8.68 0.54
C ALA A 78 3.51 -9.64 0.51
N ASP A 79 3.61 -10.70 -0.29
CA ASP A 79 2.59 -11.75 -0.30
C ASP A 79 2.54 -12.50 1.05
N LEU A 80 1.65 -13.48 1.17
CA LEU A 80 1.51 -14.27 2.39
C LEU A 80 2.74 -15.17 2.68
N ASN A 81 3.61 -15.39 1.70
CA ASN A 81 4.87 -16.13 1.83
C ASN A 81 6.08 -15.23 2.12
N ASN A 82 5.85 -13.92 2.35
CA ASN A 82 6.87 -12.88 2.55
C ASN A 82 7.69 -12.51 1.29
N GLU A 83 7.24 -12.89 0.10
CA GLU A 83 7.84 -12.42 -1.15
C GLU A 83 7.42 -10.97 -1.41
N ILE A 84 8.40 -10.09 -1.64
CA ILE A 84 8.15 -8.67 -1.82
C ILE A 84 7.57 -8.40 -3.22
N ILE A 85 6.33 -7.90 -3.25
CA ILE A 85 5.59 -7.56 -4.47
C ILE A 85 5.92 -6.12 -4.88
N PHE A 86 5.77 -5.18 -3.95
CA PHE A 86 5.96 -3.74 -4.17
C PHE A 86 6.80 -3.10 -3.07
N ARG A 87 7.53 -2.06 -3.45
CA ARG A 87 8.20 -1.13 -2.54
C ARG A 87 7.77 0.28 -2.87
N GLY A 88 7.54 1.08 -1.85
CA GLY A 88 7.12 2.46 -1.99
C GLY A 88 7.79 3.40 -1.00
N LYS A 89 7.65 4.68 -1.31
CA LYS A 89 8.03 5.80 -0.45
C LYS A 89 6.87 6.78 -0.39
N ALA A 90 6.59 7.28 0.80
CA ALA A 90 5.56 8.28 1.01
C ALA A 90 6.05 9.43 1.87
N SER A 91 5.40 10.58 1.71
CA SER A 91 5.53 11.73 2.58
C SER A 91 4.21 12.01 3.29
N LEU A 92 4.28 12.54 4.50
CA LEU A 92 3.13 13.09 5.21
C LEU A 92 2.60 14.30 4.44
N LEU A 93 1.33 14.27 4.06
CA LEU A 93 0.63 15.38 3.40
C LEU A 93 -0.18 16.19 4.41
N GLU A 94 -0.88 15.49 5.30
CA GLU A 94 -1.65 16.03 6.42
C GLU A 94 -1.46 15.11 7.63
N GLU A 95 -1.88 15.52 8.84
CA GLU A 95 -1.69 14.76 10.08
C GLU A 95 -2.12 13.28 9.97
N ASN A 96 -3.13 13.00 9.15
CA ASN A 96 -3.71 11.68 8.96
C ASN A 96 -3.65 11.18 7.51
N ILE A 97 -2.88 11.81 6.61
CA ILE A 97 -2.74 11.38 5.21
C ILE A 97 -1.27 11.31 4.79
N ILE A 98 -0.86 10.17 4.23
CA ILE A 98 0.40 10.02 3.50
C ILE A 98 0.13 9.86 2.01
N TYR A 99 0.99 10.42 1.18
CA TYR A 99 0.97 10.27 -0.27
C TYR A 99 2.33 9.79 -0.77
N GLY A 100 2.34 8.91 -1.76
CA GLY A 100 3.58 8.31 -2.21
C GLY A 100 3.52 7.62 -3.55
N TYR A 101 4.65 7.02 -3.89
CA TYR A 101 4.83 6.22 -5.10
C TYR A 101 5.28 4.82 -4.73
N TYR A 102 4.90 3.85 -5.55
CA TYR A 102 5.36 2.47 -5.43
C TYR A 102 5.82 1.94 -6.78
N SER A 103 6.67 0.92 -6.71
CA SER A 103 7.06 0.14 -7.86
C SER A 103 7.34 -1.30 -7.48
N GLY A 104 7.19 -2.21 -8.44
CA GLY A 104 7.47 -3.62 -8.20
C GLY A 104 7.20 -4.49 -9.41
N ARG A 105 7.20 -5.81 -9.18
CA ARG A 105 6.95 -6.78 -10.24
C ARG A 105 5.47 -7.12 -10.22
N GLN A 106 4.75 -6.86 -11.32
CA GLN A 106 3.48 -7.55 -11.51
C GLN A 106 3.79 -8.94 -12.01
N PHE A 107 3.16 -9.95 -11.40
CA PHE A 107 2.88 -11.19 -12.10
C PHE A 107 1.81 -10.87 -13.14
N ILE A 108 2.22 -10.36 -14.31
CA ILE A 108 1.33 -10.41 -15.48
C ILE A 108 1.30 -11.89 -15.84
N GLN A 109 0.26 -12.62 -15.44
CA GLN A 109 -0.08 -13.83 -16.18
C GLN A 109 -0.57 -13.35 -17.54
N GLU A 110 0.34 -13.37 -18.51
CA GLU A 110 -0.02 -13.31 -19.91
C GLU A 110 -0.84 -14.58 -20.20
N HIS A 111 -2.13 -14.40 -20.49
CA HIS A 111 -2.94 -15.40 -21.18
C HIS A 111 -3.05 -14.99 -22.64
#